data_AF-A0A8C8MIQ3-F1
#
_entry.id   AF-A0A8C8MIQ3-F1
#
_cell.length_a   1.000
_cell.length_b   1.000
_cell.length_c   1.000
_cell.angle_alpha   90.00
_cell.angle_beta   90.00
_cell.angle_gamma   90.00
#
_symmetry.space_group_name_H-M   'P 1'
#
loop_
_entity.id
_entity.type
_entity.pdbx_description
1 polymer ?
#
loop_
_entity_poly.entity_id
_entity_poly.type
_entity_poly.pdbx_seq_one_letter_code
_entity_poly.pdbx_strand_id
1 'polypeptide(L)'
;MGVTSLSVIYASIILSSMFLTPTLIKNLGCKWTIVVGMGCYVTYSIGNLYPGWYTLIPTSVILGMGGSPLWSAKCTLLTICGNLQAPKENKAAADVINKYFGIFFLIFQSSAVWGNLMSSLIFGSDTDIPDISEEDLQYCGAGVCIDINVNSTTKRPAQELVWTLVGCYIGVGVLAMTIVAVFLDNIDRDQAQEFRGNREPFWSTFLATFTLLKDKRLIILIPLSMYSGFEQSFLSGEYTKNYVTCSLGIHYVGYAMICFGATNSLCSFMFGRLAEYTGRAPLFCLAAANNFACIMALLFWRPHPDQLPVFFVFPALWGMADAVWQAQTNSLYGVLFPRQKEAAFANCCMWESLGFVIAFAYSTFICLDTKIYILLGVLILSMVTCLWAEYQEHNNPTLPVEEGVYDKDYKKDTDQYTDYSKNIHHIIAQTSL
;
A
#
# COMPACT_ATOMS: atom_id res chain seq x y z
N MET A 1 -16.55 3.29 13.17
CA MET A 1 -16.44 1.84 12.90
C MET A 1 -15.65 1.54 11.63
N GLY A 2 -16.07 2.00 10.43
CA GLY A 2 -15.31 1.73 9.19
C GLY A 2 -13.86 2.21 9.21
N VAL A 3 -13.61 3.46 9.62
CA VAL A 3 -12.25 4.02 9.79
C VAL A 3 -11.43 3.24 10.83
N THR A 4 -12.05 2.85 11.95
CA THR A 4 -11.41 2.04 12.99
C THR A 4 -11.03 0.64 12.47
N SER A 5 -11.91 0.02 11.68
CA SER A 5 -11.62 -1.24 10.99
C SER A 5 -10.41 -1.11 10.06
N LEU A 6 -10.35 -0.04 9.26
CA LEU A 6 -9.22 0.23 8.38
C LEU A 6 -7.92 0.44 9.17
N SER A 7 -7.93 1.23 10.24
CA SER A 7 -6.77 1.36 11.14
C SER A 7 -6.28 0.01 11.65
N VAL A 8 -7.20 -0.87 12.09
CA VAL A 8 -6.87 -2.20 12.61
C VAL A 8 -6.30 -3.10 11.52
N ILE A 9 -6.82 -3.06 10.29
CA ILE A 9 -6.26 -3.79 9.14
C ILE A 9 -4.80 -3.40 8.94
N TYR A 10 -4.52 -2.10 8.77
CA TYR A 10 -3.15 -1.64 8.48
C TYR A 10 -2.19 -1.84 9.66
N ALA A 11 -2.64 -1.67 10.90
CA ALA A 11 -1.84 -2.00 12.08
C ALA A 11 -1.50 -3.51 12.12
N SER A 12 -2.45 -4.36 11.76
CA SER A 12 -2.25 -5.81 11.68
C SER A 12 -1.33 -6.20 10.51
N ILE A 13 -1.37 -5.47 9.39
CA ILE A 13 -0.44 -5.64 8.26
C ILE A 13 1.01 -5.39 8.69
N ILE A 14 1.25 -4.34 9.49
CA ILE A 14 2.59 -4.03 10.02
C ILE A 14 3.11 -5.19 10.86
N LEU A 15 2.29 -5.70 11.79
CA LEU A 15 2.70 -6.86 12.60
C LEU A 15 2.88 -8.10 11.72
N SER A 16 1.98 -8.33 10.76
CA SER A 16 2.03 -9.49 9.90
C SER A 16 3.24 -9.52 8.98
N SER A 17 3.65 -8.38 8.44
CA SER A 17 4.80 -8.27 7.54
C SER A 17 6.10 -8.63 8.24
N MET A 18 6.20 -8.32 9.53
CA MET A 18 7.37 -8.60 10.37
C MET A 18 7.45 -10.06 10.82
N PHE A 19 6.32 -10.68 11.19
CA PHE A 19 6.31 -12.00 11.85
C PHE A 19 5.74 -13.13 10.98
N LEU A 20 4.60 -12.90 10.34
CA LEU A 20 3.83 -13.95 9.67
C LEU A 20 4.33 -14.23 8.25
N THR A 21 4.70 -13.19 7.50
CA THR A 21 5.05 -13.31 6.08
C THR A 21 6.17 -14.33 5.81
N PRO A 22 7.33 -14.28 6.50
CA PRO A 22 8.39 -15.28 6.28
C PRO A 22 7.95 -16.69 6.70
N THR A 23 7.19 -16.80 7.79
CA THR A 23 6.76 -18.07 8.37
C THR A 23 5.75 -18.80 7.48
N LEU A 24 4.75 -18.08 6.96
CA LEU A 24 3.72 -18.66 6.09
C LEU A 24 4.30 -19.10 4.75
N ILE A 25 5.10 -18.25 4.11
CA ILE A 25 5.73 -18.59 2.82
C ILE A 25 6.65 -19.81 2.99
N LYS A 26 7.43 -19.86 4.08
CA LYS A 26 8.28 -21.01 4.38
C LYS A 26 7.48 -22.29 4.56
N ASN A 27 6.39 -22.28 5.33
CA ASN A 27 5.69 -23.52 5.69
C ASN A 27 4.70 -23.99 4.61
N LEU A 28 3.97 -23.06 3.99
CA LEU A 28 2.89 -23.35 3.04
C LEU A 28 3.32 -23.25 1.58
N GLY A 29 4.41 -22.55 1.27
CA GLY A 29 4.81 -22.19 -0.08
C GLY A 29 3.99 -21.02 -0.64
N CYS A 30 4.42 -20.46 -1.78
CA CYS A 30 3.77 -19.28 -2.36
C CYS A 30 2.30 -19.52 -2.74
N LYS A 31 1.98 -20.64 -3.41
CA LYS A 31 0.61 -20.96 -3.85
C LYS A 31 -0.40 -20.92 -2.70
N TRP A 32 -0.15 -21.71 -1.65
CA TRP A 32 -1.10 -21.82 -0.54
C TRP A 32 -1.12 -20.59 0.35
N THR A 33 -0.01 -19.86 0.47
CA THR A 33 0.00 -18.55 1.16
C THR A 33 -0.93 -17.55 0.47
N ILE A 34 -0.94 -17.51 -0.87
CA ILE A 34 -1.87 -16.67 -1.64
C ILE A 34 -3.32 -17.10 -1.38
N VAL A 35 -3.62 -18.40 -1.44
CA VAL A 35 -4.98 -18.92 -1.21
C VAL A 35 -5.49 -18.61 0.21
N VAL A 36 -4.66 -18.84 1.23
CA VAL A 36 -4.99 -18.50 2.63
C VAL A 36 -5.25 -17.00 2.78
N GLY A 37 -4.39 -16.16 2.20
CA GLY A 37 -4.60 -14.72 2.21
C GLY A 37 -5.90 -14.29 1.54
N MET A 38 -6.28 -14.89 0.40
CA MET A 38 -7.58 -14.63 -0.25
C MET A 38 -8.74 -15.04 0.66
N GLY A 39 -8.61 -16.14 1.41
CA GLY A 39 -9.58 -16.54 2.43
C GLY A 39 -9.76 -15.49 3.54
N CYS A 40 -8.67 -14.81 3.95
CA CYS A 40 -8.75 -13.70 4.90
C CYS A 40 -9.53 -12.50 4.34
N TYR A 41 -9.37 -12.17 3.05
CA TYR A 41 -10.20 -11.14 2.37
C TYR A 41 -11.68 -11.52 2.35
N VAL A 42 -12.00 -12.76 1.98
CA VAL A 42 -13.39 -13.25 2.00
C VAL A 42 -13.98 -13.20 3.42
N THR A 43 -13.20 -13.55 4.43
CA THR A 43 -13.63 -13.50 5.84
C THR A 43 -13.98 -12.08 6.28
N TYR A 44 -13.20 -11.08 5.86
CA TYR A 44 -13.53 -9.67 6.08
C TYR A 44 -14.80 -9.24 5.36
N SER A 45 -15.00 -9.66 4.11
CA SER A 45 -16.26 -9.40 3.41
C SER A 45 -17.47 -10.01 4.15
N ILE A 46 -17.34 -11.24 4.67
CA ILE A 46 -18.38 -11.87 5.50
C ILE A 46 -18.67 -11.05 6.76
N GLY A 47 -17.63 -10.55 7.44
CA GLY A 47 -17.79 -9.66 8.60
C GLY A 47 -18.57 -8.38 8.31
N ASN A 48 -18.59 -7.92 7.06
CA ASN A 48 -19.34 -6.74 6.61
C ASN A 48 -20.84 -7.01 6.34
N LEU A 49 -21.31 -8.27 6.33
CA LEU A 49 -22.75 -8.58 6.23
C LEU A 49 -23.53 -8.09 7.47
N TYR A 50 -22.90 -8.19 8.64
CA TYR A 50 -23.42 -7.73 9.92
C TYR A 50 -22.35 -6.88 10.61
N PRO A 51 -22.20 -5.61 10.21
CA PRO A 51 -21.14 -4.75 10.73
C PRO A 51 -21.41 -4.43 12.20
N GLY A 52 -20.56 -4.94 13.09
CA GLY A 52 -20.56 -4.66 14.51
C GLY A 52 -19.14 -4.76 15.06
N TRP A 53 -18.91 -4.24 16.28
CA TRP A 53 -17.57 -4.26 16.88
C TRP A 53 -16.98 -5.66 17.00
N TYR A 54 -17.81 -6.65 17.35
CA TYR A 54 -17.40 -8.04 17.53
C TYR A 54 -17.22 -8.83 16.23
N THR A 55 -17.74 -8.35 15.10
CA THR A 55 -17.59 -9.01 13.79
C THR A 55 -16.53 -8.31 12.97
N LEU A 56 -16.57 -6.98 12.90
CA LEU A 56 -15.71 -6.19 12.03
C LEU A 56 -14.27 -6.17 12.55
N ILE A 57 -14.04 -5.88 13.84
CA ILE A 57 -12.67 -5.76 14.36
C ILE A 57 -11.88 -7.08 14.27
N PRO A 58 -12.42 -8.26 14.65
CA PRO A 58 -11.67 -9.51 14.50
C PRO A 58 -11.40 -9.85 13.03
N THR A 59 -12.37 -9.63 12.14
CA THR A 59 -12.18 -9.90 10.71
C THR A 59 -11.21 -8.91 10.05
N SER A 60 -11.12 -7.67 10.54
CA SER A 60 -10.06 -6.71 10.18
C SER A 60 -8.67 -7.21 10.55
N VAL A 61 -8.50 -7.78 11.74
CA VAL A 61 -7.23 -8.38 12.17
C VAL A 61 -6.87 -9.57 11.28
N ILE A 62 -7.83 -10.46 11.00
CA ILE A 62 -7.65 -11.61 10.11
C ILE A 62 -7.21 -11.15 8.71
N LEU A 63 -7.87 -10.14 8.15
CA LEU A 63 -7.49 -9.56 6.87
C LEU A 63 -6.07 -8.99 6.92
N GLY A 64 -5.73 -8.19 7.92
CA GLY A 64 -4.38 -7.63 8.00
C GLY A 64 -3.28 -8.69 8.15
N MET A 65 -3.55 -9.76 8.90
CA MET A 65 -2.66 -10.93 9.02
C MET A 65 -2.53 -11.74 7.73
N GLY A 66 -3.55 -11.77 6.87
CA GLY A 66 -3.50 -12.47 5.58
C GLY A 66 -3.00 -11.61 4.41
N GLY A 67 -3.18 -10.30 4.49
CA GLY A 67 -2.89 -9.36 3.41
C GLY A 67 -1.38 -9.23 3.12
N SER A 68 -0.56 -9.09 4.16
CA SER A 68 0.89 -8.96 3.99
C SER A 68 1.54 -10.23 3.38
N PRO A 69 1.28 -11.45 3.91
CA PRO A 69 1.84 -12.67 3.33
C PRO A 69 1.38 -12.90 1.90
N LEU A 70 0.13 -12.55 1.57
CA LEU A 70 -0.41 -12.64 0.22
C LEU A 70 0.36 -11.77 -0.77
N TRP A 71 0.66 -10.52 -0.41
CA TRP A 71 1.40 -9.62 -1.29
C TRP A 71 2.83 -10.12 -1.53
N SER A 72 3.52 -10.49 -0.45
CA SER A 72 4.89 -11.00 -0.53
C SER A 72 4.97 -12.32 -1.31
N ALA A 73 4.06 -13.26 -1.08
CA ALA A 73 4.01 -14.52 -1.82
C ALA A 73 3.75 -14.32 -3.33
N LYS A 74 2.90 -13.35 -3.71
CA LYS A 74 2.68 -12.99 -5.12
C LYS A 74 3.95 -12.44 -5.76
N CYS A 75 4.65 -11.52 -5.10
CA CYS A 75 5.89 -10.95 -5.60
C CYS A 75 6.98 -12.02 -5.79
N THR A 76 7.14 -12.91 -4.81
CA THR A 76 8.09 -14.03 -4.91
C THR A 76 7.73 -14.96 -6.06
N LEU A 77 6.45 -15.32 -6.19
CA LEU A 77 5.98 -16.19 -7.27
C LEU A 77 6.24 -15.59 -8.67
N LEU A 78 5.96 -14.30 -8.87
CA LEU A 78 6.22 -13.61 -10.13
C LEU A 78 7.72 -13.58 -10.45
N THR A 79 8.55 -13.36 -9.44
CA THR A 79 10.02 -13.36 -9.57
C THR A 79 10.53 -14.73 -9.99
N ILE A 80 10.05 -15.80 -9.35
CA ILE A 80 10.39 -17.18 -9.69
C ILE A 80 9.98 -17.50 -11.13
N CYS A 81 8.74 -17.17 -11.51
CA CYS A 81 8.26 -17.39 -12.88
C CYS A 81 9.12 -16.63 -13.90
N GLY A 82 9.49 -15.38 -13.61
CA GLY A 82 10.35 -14.58 -14.47
C GLY A 82 11.75 -15.19 -14.62
N ASN A 83 12.37 -15.64 -13.53
CA ASN A 83 13.67 -16.31 -13.54
C ASN A 83 13.65 -17.62 -14.34
N LEU A 84 12.58 -18.41 -14.23
CA LEU A 84 12.41 -19.67 -14.97
C LEU A 84 12.18 -19.43 -16.47
N GLN A 85 11.61 -18.28 -16.84
CA GLN A 85 11.29 -17.93 -18.22
C GLN A 85 12.46 -17.23 -18.93
N ALA A 86 13.29 -16.47 -18.22
CA ALA A 86 14.35 -15.66 -18.83
C ALA A 86 15.36 -16.46 -19.69
N PRO A 87 15.85 -17.65 -19.26
CA PRO A 87 16.70 -18.48 -20.10
C PRO A 87 15.99 -18.97 -21.37
N LYS A 88 14.67 -19.19 -21.32
CA LYS A 88 13.87 -19.66 -22.47
C LYS A 88 13.67 -18.56 -23.52
N GLU A 89 13.68 -17.29 -23.10
CA GLU A 89 13.54 -16.13 -23.98
C GLU A 89 14.87 -15.50 -24.41
N ASN A 90 16.02 -16.02 -23.95
CA ASN A 90 17.35 -15.41 -24.14
C ASN A 90 17.40 -13.92 -23.73
N LYS A 91 16.77 -13.58 -22.60
CA LYS A 91 16.73 -12.22 -22.03
C LYS A 91 17.30 -12.19 -20.62
N ALA A 92 17.70 -11.01 -20.16
CA ALA A 92 18.07 -10.81 -18.77
C ALA A 92 16.87 -11.10 -17.86
N ALA A 93 17.11 -11.77 -16.73
CA ALA A 93 16.06 -12.11 -15.77
C ALA A 93 15.30 -10.89 -15.27
N ALA A 94 16.02 -9.80 -15.00
CA ALA A 94 15.45 -8.52 -14.58
C ALA A 94 14.39 -8.00 -15.57
N ASP A 95 14.62 -8.11 -16.88
CA ASP A 95 13.70 -7.59 -17.90
C ASP A 95 12.39 -8.39 -17.94
N VAL A 96 12.49 -9.72 -17.83
CA VAL A 96 11.32 -10.62 -17.84
C VAL A 96 10.51 -10.46 -16.55
N ILE A 97 11.19 -10.35 -15.40
CA ILE A 97 10.57 -10.08 -14.11
C ILE A 97 9.83 -8.74 -14.16
N ASN A 98 10.48 -7.67 -14.62
CA ASN A 98 9.87 -6.34 -14.74
C ASN A 98 8.64 -6.36 -15.66
N LYS A 99 8.71 -7.09 -16.78
CA LYS A 99 7.54 -7.29 -17.67
C LYS A 99 6.38 -7.97 -16.94
N TYR A 100 6.64 -9.03 -16.17
CA TYR A 100 5.59 -9.76 -15.43
C TYR A 100 4.97 -8.92 -14.32
N PHE A 101 5.79 -8.20 -13.55
CA PHE A 101 5.29 -7.24 -12.56
C PHE A 101 4.46 -6.14 -13.22
N GLY A 102 4.91 -5.58 -14.35
CA GLY A 102 4.16 -4.57 -15.10
C GLY A 102 2.78 -5.06 -15.55
N ILE A 103 2.70 -6.28 -16.11
CA ILE A 103 1.41 -6.88 -16.50
C ILE A 103 0.53 -7.12 -15.27
N PHE A 104 1.10 -7.64 -14.17
CA PHE A 104 0.36 -7.87 -12.92
C PHE A 104 -0.22 -6.59 -12.36
N PHE A 105 0.59 -5.53 -12.24
CA PHE A 105 0.15 -4.23 -11.72
C PHE A 105 -0.89 -3.57 -12.63
N LEU A 106 -0.79 -3.73 -13.95
CA LEU A 106 -1.82 -3.24 -14.88
C LEU A 106 -3.17 -3.91 -14.59
N ILE A 107 -3.20 -5.24 -14.44
CA ILE A 107 -4.44 -5.97 -14.12
C ILE A 107 -4.93 -5.60 -12.71
N PHE A 108 -4.02 -5.54 -11.73
CA PHE A 108 -4.34 -5.18 -10.35
C PHE A 108 -4.96 -3.79 -10.25
N GLN A 109 -4.37 -2.76 -10.87
CA GLN A 109 -4.90 -1.40 -10.81
C GLN A 109 -6.23 -1.28 -11.59
N SER A 110 -6.41 -2.05 -12.67
CA SER A 110 -7.71 -2.11 -13.35
C SER A 110 -8.85 -2.63 -12.45
N SER A 111 -8.54 -3.41 -11.41
CA SER A 111 -9.55 -3.89 -10.45
C SER A 111 -10.20 -2.75 -9.68
N ALA A 112 -9.51 -1.61 -9.50
CA ALA A 112 -10.10 -0.42 -8.91
C ALA A 112 -11.24 0.15 -9.77
N VAL A 113 -11.18 0.00 -11.09
CA VAL A 113 -12.25 0.41 -11.99
C VAL A 113 -13.45 -0.52 -11.85
N TRP A 114 -13.23 -1.84 -11.97
CA TRP A 114 -14.30 -2.83 -11.94
C TRP A 114 -15.01 -2.92 -10.58
N GLY A 115 -14.26 -2.87 -9.47
CA GLY A 115 -14.82 -2.91 -8.13
C GLY A 115 -15.67 -1.68 -7.82
N ASN A 116 -15.17 -0.48 -8.15
CA ASN A 116 -15.94 0.74 -7.96
C ASN A 116 -17.14 0.84 -8.91
N LEU A 117 -17.03 0.34 -10.14
CA LEU A 117 -18.15 0.27 -11.08
C LEU A 117 -19.26 -0.64 -10.53
N MET A 118 -18.89 -1.83 -10.04
CA MET A 118 -19.85 -2.75 -9.42
C MET A 118 -20.56 -2.09 -8.23
N SER A 119 -19.80 -1.43 -7.35
CA SER A 119 -20.34 -0.68 -6.21
C SER A 119 -21.32 0.42 -6.65
N SER A 120 -20.91 1.25 -7.60
CA SER A 120 -21.72 2.37 -8.10
C SER A 120 -23.00 1.92 -8.81
N LEU A 121 -22.99 0.82 -9.56
CA LEU A 121 -24.20 0.30 -10.21
C LEU A 121 -25.21 -0.26 -9.21
N ILE A 122 -24.73 -0.97 -8.18
CA ILE A 122 -25.59 -1.52 -7.13
C ILE A 122 -26.20 -0.38 -6.32
N PHE A 123 -25.38 0.56 -5.86
CA PHE A 123 -25.90 1.70 -5.13
C PHE A 123 -26.77 2.58 -6.02
N GLY A 124 -26.41 2.83 -7.28
CA GLY A 124 -27.19 3.68 -8.20
C GLY A 124 -28.58 3.14 -8.55
N SER A 125 -28.91 1.92 -8.14
CA SER A 125 -30.26 1.35 -8.24
C SER A 125 -31.20 1.81 -7.10
N ASP A 126 -30.67 2.55 -6.11
CA ASP A 126 -31.48 3.13 -5.04
C ASP A 126 -32.30 4.32 -5.57
N THR A 127 -33.62 4.26 -5.40
CA THR A 127 -34.55 5.31 -5.84
C THR A 127 -34.73 6.41 -4.78
N ASP A 128 -34.29 6.17 -3.55
CA ASP A 128 -34.38 7.12 -2.45
C ASP A 128 -33.16 8.05 -2.42
N ILE A 129 -32.98 8.85 -3.47
CA ILE A 129 -31.94 9.90 -3.48
C ILE A 129 -32.36 10.96 -2.45
N PRO A 130 -31.64 11.14 -1.34
CA PRO A 130 -31.97 12.18 -0.39
C PRO A 130 -31.81 13.54 -1.08
N ASP A 131 -32.86 14.36 -1.02
CA ASP A 131 -32.76 15.76 -1.42
C ASP A 131 -31.89 16.47 -0.38
N ILE A 132 -30.66 16.83 -0.77
CA ILE A 132 -29.68 17.43 0.13
C ILE A 132 -30.02 18.91 0.21
N SER A 133 -30.46 19.36 1.38
CA SER A 133 -30.84 20.76 1.58
C SER A 133 -29.64 21.70 1.39
N GLU A 134 -29.87 22.92 0.91
CA GLU A 134 -28.81 23.94 0.78
C GLU A 134 -28.15 24.26 2.14
N GLU A 135 -28.86 24.06 3.25
CA GLU A 135 -28.34 24.25 4.61
C GLU A 135 -27.32 23.17 4.99
N ASP A 136 -27.56 21.90 4.60
CA ASP A 136 -26.62 20.79 4.84
C ASP A 136 -25.35 20.93 3.99
N LEU A 137 -25.45 21.46 2.77
CA LEU A 137 -24.31 21.70 1.87
C LEU A 137 -23.30 22.70 2.43
N GLN A 138 -23.72 23.65 3.27
CA GLN A 138 -22.82 24.63 3.89
C GLN A 138 -21.83 23.98 4.88
N TYR A 139 -22.17 22.80 5.37
CA TYR A 139 -21.33 22.03 6.29
C TYR A 139 -20.47 20.99 5.58
N CYS A 140 -20.54 20.84 4.26
CA CYS A 140 -19.67 19.93 3.51
C CYS A 140 -18.29 20.55 3.22
N GLY A 141 -17.27 19.70 3.07
CA GLY A 141 -15.90 20.12 2.76
C GLY A 141 -15.08 20.59 3.97
N ALA A 142 -14.13 21.50 3.76
CA ALA A 142 -13.14 21.88 4.78
C ALA A 142 -13.72 22.50 6.07
N GLY A 143 -14.96 23.01 6.03
CA GLY A 143 -15.65 23.59 7.18
C GLY A 143 -16.23 22.59 8.18
N VAL A 144 -16.11 21.27 7.93
CA VAL A 144 -16.61 20.23 8.85
C VAL A 144 -15.78 20.21 10.14
N CYS A 145 -16.41 20.60 11.25
CA CYS A 145 -15.90 20.37 12.61
C CYS A 145 -16.85 19.45 13.40
N ILE A 146 -16.27 18.74 14.39
CA ILE A 146 -16.94 17.68 15.17
C ILE A 146 -18.17 18.19 15.95
N ASP A 147 -18.23 19.48 16.27
CA ASP A 147 -19.28 20.08 17.10
C ASP A 147 -20.61 20.34 16.37
N ILE A 148 -20.67 20.07 15.07
CA ILE A 148 -21.94 20.16 14.37
C ILE A 148 -22.61 18.80 14.50
N ASN A 149 -23.54 18.72 15.45
CA ASN A 149 -24.67 17.80 15.47
C ASN A 149 -25.53 18.00 14.19
N VAL A 150 -24.90 17.94 13.01
CA VAL A 150 -25.63 17.68 11.78
C VAL A 150 -26.17 16.29 12.03
N ASN A 151 -27.49 16.21 12.25
CA ASN A 151 -28.30 15.05 11.94
C ASN A 151 -27.95 14.67 10.50
N SER A 152 -26.81 14.01 10.32
CA SER A 152 -26.24 13.73 9.01
C SER A 152 -27.27 12.81 8.38
N THR A 153 -28.08 13.40 7.51
CA THR A 153 -29.20 12.80 6.78
C THR A 153 -28.71 11.79 5.74
N THR A 154 -27.47 11.30 5.88
CA THR A 154 -27.01 10.07 5.24
C THR A 154 -27.74 8.90 5.88
N LYS A 155 -28.98 8.70 5.43
CA LYS A 155 -29.72 7.47 5.68
C LYS A 155 -28.82 6.31 5.26
N ARG A 156 -28.68 5.34 6.14
CA ARG A 156 -28.00 4.09 5.81
C ARG A 156 -28.69 3.53 4.56
N PRO A 157 -27.94 3.19 3.48
CA PRO A 157 -28.54 2.62 2.28
C PRO A 157 -29.32 1.36 2.64
N ALA A 158 -30.35 1.06 1.85
CA ALA A 158 -31.24 -0.07 2.09
C ALA A 158 -30.42 -1.35 2.37
N GLN A 159 -30.83 -2.11 3.39
CA GLN A 159 -30.07 -3.27 3.85
C GLN A 159 -29.91 -4.33 2.74
N GLU A 160 -30.89 -4.41 1.83
CA GLU A 160 -30.83 -5.25 0.63
C GLU A 160 -29.69 -4.87 -0.32
N LEU A 161 -29.42 -3.57 -0.52
CA LEU A 161 -28.31 -3.10 -1.37
C LEU A 161 -26.96 -3.46 -0.75
N VAL A 162 -26.83 -3.28 0.57
CA VAL A 162 -25.61 -3.64 1.31
C VAL A 162 -25.35 -5.15 1.21
N TRP A 163 -26.38 -5.98 1.43
CA TRP A 163 -26.26 -7.43 1.32
C TRP A 163 -25.97 -7.89 -0.11
N THR A 164 -26.58 -7.25 -1.12
CA THR A 164 -26.30 -7.54 -2.53
C THR A 164 -24.84 -7.23 -2.87
N LEU A 165 -24.35 -6.05 -2.46
CA LEU A 165 -22.96 -5.65 -2.70
C LEU A 165 -21.96 -6.60 -2.04
N VAL A 166 -22.12 -6.83 -0.73
CA VAL A 166 -21.22 -7.69 0.04
C VAL A 166 -21.32 -9.14 -0.42
N GLY A 167 -22.52 -9.62 -0.75
CA GLY A 167 -22.76 -10.95 -1.30
C GLY A 167 -22.04 -11.16 -2.64
N CYS A 168 -22.11 -10.19 -3.55
CA CYS A 168 -21.37 -10.23 -4.81
C CYS A 168 -19.85 -10.23 -4.59
N TYR A 169 -19.32 -9.43 -3.65
CA TYR A 169 -17.89 -9.46 -3.31
C TYR A 169 -17.44 -10.80 -2.73
N ILE A 170 -18.25 -11.42 -1.87
CA ILE A 170 -17.98 -12.77 -1.35
C ILE A 170 -17.99 -13.78 -2.49
N GLY A 171 -19.00 -13.74 -3.36
CA GLY A 171 -19.13 -14.66 -4.50
C GLY A 171 -17.94 -14.60 -5.45
N VAL A 172 -17.56 -13.39 -5.88
CA VAL A 172 -16.38 -13.18 -6.74
C VAL A 172 -15.09 -13.55 -6.01
N GLY A 173 -14.98 -13.24 -4.72
CA GLY A 173 -13.81 -13.60 -3.89
C GLY A 173 -13.60 -15.11 -3.75
N VAL A 174 -14.68 -15.86 -3.47
CA VAL A 174 -14.65 -17.33 -3.39
C VAL A 174 -14.35 -17.96 -4.75
N LEU A 175 -14.93 -17.42 -5.83
CA LEU A 175 -14.63 -17.86 -7.19
C LEU A 175 -13.13 -17.65 -7.51
N ALA A 176 -12.59 -16.46 -7.25
CA ALA A 176 -11.18 -16.15 -7.47
C ALA A 176 -10.26 -17.04 -6.63
N MET A 177 -10.58 -17.25 -5.35
CA MET A 177 -9.84 -18.16 -4.46
C MET A 177 -9.85 -19.60 -5.00
N THR A 178 -10.99 -20.08 -5.51
CA THR A 178 -11.12 -21.42 -6.10
C THR A 178 -10.31 -21.55 -7.39
N ILE A 179 -10.37 -20.54 -8.27
CA ILE A 179 -9.59 -20.49 -9.51
C ILE A 179 -8.10 -20.59 -9.18
N VAL A 180 -7.61 -19.78 -8.22
CA VAL A 180 -6.19 -19.82 -7.84
C VAL A 180 -5.83 -21.15 -7.16
N ALA A 181 -6.69 -21.71 -6.31
CA ALA A 181 -6.42 -22.99 -5.66
C ALA A 181 -6.30 -24.15 -6.68
N VAL A 182 -7.14 -24.15 -7.72
CA VAL A 182 -7.18 -25.22 -8.73
C VAL A 182 -6.14 -25.01 -9.84
N PHE A 183 -6.10 -23.83 -10.46
CA PHE A 183 -5.34 -23.58 -11.68
C PHE A 183 -3.93 -23.05 -11.45
N LEU A 184 -3.60 -22.49 -10.28
CA LEU A 184 -2.24 -22.03 -10.03
C LEU A 184 -1.34 -23.24 -9.76
N ASP A 185 -0.31 -23.42 -10.57
CA ASP A 185 0.65 -24.50 -10.35
C ASP A 185 1.47 -24.26 -9.08
N ASN A 186 1.79 -25.34 -8.37
CA ASN A 186 2.69 -25.28 -7.23
C ASN A 186 4.15 -25.36 -7.69
N ILE A 187 4.56 -24.33 -8.44
CA ILE A 187 5.90 -24.23 -9.08
C ILE A 187 7.01 -24.25 -8.04
N ASP A 188 6.71 -23.75 -6.84
CA ASP A 188 7.68 -23.51 -5.80
C ASP A 188 7.91 -24.73 -4.88
N ARG A 189 7.34 -25.90 -5.17
CA ARG A 189 7.43 -27.05 -4.24
C ARG A 189 8.88 -27.50 -4.01
N ASP A 190 9.68 -27.53 -5.08
CA ASP A 190 11.09 -27.96 -5.04
C ASP A 190 12.05 -26.76 -4.84
N GLN A 191 11.74 -25.60 -5.44
CA GLN A 191 12.52 -24.35 -5.26
C GLN A 191 12.33 -23.72 -3.88
N ALA A 192 11.13 -23.73 -3.29
CA ALA A 192 10.94 -23.34 -1.89
C ALA A 192 11.63 -24.33 -0.94
N GLN A 193 11.87 -25.59 -1.35
CA GLN A 193 12.67 -26.55 -0.58
C GLN A 193 14.16 -26.18 -0.55
N GLU A 194 14.68 -25.63 -1.65
CA GLU A 194 16.05 -25.12 -1.76
C GLU A 194 16.20 -23.74 -1.08
N PHE A 195 15.21 -22.85 -1.22
CA PHE A 195 15.09 -21.58 -0.48
C PHE A 195 14.91 -21.82 1.04
N ARG A 196 14.24 -22.91 1.45
CA ARG A 196 14.13 -23.39 2.85
C ARG A 196 15.49 -23.81 3.42
N GLY A 197 16.43 -24.21 2.58
CA GLY A 197 17.73 -24.75 2.98
C GLY A 197 18.82 -23.70 3.21
N ASN A 198 18.76 -22.55 2.52
CA ASN A 198 19.95 -21.72 2.33
C ASN A 198 19.82 -20.21 2.65
N ARG A 199 18.87 -19.78 3.51
CA ARG A 199 18.87 -18.40 4.03
C ARG A 199 18.57 -18.27 5.52
N GLU A 200 19.14 -17.21 6.07
CA GLU A 200 19.38 -16.92 7.47
C GLU A 200 18.14 -16.98 8.38
N PRO A 201 18.32 -17.22 9.70
CA PRO A 201 17.23 -17.33 10.66
C PRO A 201 16.25 -16.14 10.60
N PHE A 202 14.97 -16.41 10.86
CA PHE A 202 13.89 -15.42 11.03
C PHE A 202 14.33 -14.14 11.78
N TRP A 203 15.11 -14.33 12.83
CA TRP A 203 15.66 -13.25 13.64
C TRP A 203 16.66 -12.36 12.90
N SER A 204 17.44 -12.86 11.94
CA SER A 204 18.40 -12.04 11.21
C SER A 204 17.72 -11.12 10.20
N THR A 205 16.65 -11.56 9.53
CA THR A 205 15.88 -10.69 8.61
C THR A 205 15.14 -9.60 9.40
N PHE A 206 14.51 -9.97 10.51
CA PHE A 206 13.88 -9.01 11.44
C PHE A 206 14.91 -8.01 12.00
N LEU A 207 16.05 -8.52 12.49
CA LEU A 207 17.13 -7.68 13.00
C LEU A 207 17.74 -6.82 11.89
N ALA A 208 17.80 -7.31 10.64
CA ALA A 208 18.29 -6.55 9.49
C ALA A 208 17.35 -5.38 9.14
N THR A 209 16.03 -5.57 9.18
CA THR A 209 15.05 -4.47 9.00
C THR A 209 15.25 -3.35 10.03
N PHE A 210 15.44 -3.71 11.31
CA PHE A 210 15.73 -2.72 12.37
C PHE A 210 17.16 -2.19 12.33
N THR A 211 18.11 -2.96 11.84
CA THR A 211 19.50 -2.51 11.64
C THR A 211 19.56 -1.49 10.52
N LEU A 212 18.76 -1.66 9.47
CA LEU A 212 18.66 -0.71 8.36
C LEU A 212 18.07 0.64 8.80
N LEU A 213 17.23 0.67 9.86
CA LEU A 213 16.77 1.92 10.48
C LEU A 213 17.92 2.76 11.08
N LYS A 214 19.12 2.19 11.26
CA LYS A 214 20.31 2.96 11.66
C LYS A 214 20.97 3.68 10.48
N ASP A 215 20.66 3.29 9.23
CA ASP A 215 21.16 4.01 8.05
C ASP A 215 20.43 5.35 7.93
N LYS A 216 21.19 6.43 7.96
CA LYS A 216 20.68 7.80 7.85
C LYS A 216 19.88 8.00 6.55
N ARG A 217 20.23 7.30 5.48
CA ARG A 217 19.52 7.35 4.19
C ARG A 217 18.08 6.86 4.32
N LEU A 218 17.85 5.79 5.11
CA LEU A 218 16.51 5.27 5.32
C LEU A 218 15.67 6.22 6.17
N ILE A 219 16.26 6.81 7.23
CA ILE A 219 15.57 7.76 8.12
C ILE A 219 15.05 8.97 7.33
N ILE A 220 15.83 9.47 6.37
CA ILE A 220 15.44 10.60 5.53
C ILE A 220 14.25 10.23 4.61
N LEU A 221 14.10 8.97 4.21
CA LEU A 221 13.00 8.52 3.33
C LEU A 221 11.70 8.17 4.08
N ILE A 222 11.72 8.13 5.43
CA ILE A 222 10.53 7.81 6.23
C ILE A 222 9.36 8.77 5.96
N PRO A 223 9.54 10.11 5.97
CA PRO A 223 8.43 11.03 5.72
C PRO A 223 7.79 10.82 4.35
N LEU A 224 8.60 10.59 3.31
CA LEU A 224 8.12 10.31 1.96
C LEU A 224 7.24 9.05 1.91
N SER A 225 7.69 7.96 2.55
CA SER A 225 6.92 6.72 2.63
C SER A 225 5.62 6.90 3.41
N MET A 226 5.66 7.62 4.54
CA MET A 226 4.47 7.93 5.32
C MET A 226 3.47 8.78 4.54
N TYR A 227 3.94 9.77 3.77
CA TYR A 227 3.10 10.66 2.99
C TYR A 227 2.21 9.91 2.00
N SER A 228 2.74 8.86 1.35
CA SER A 228 1.94 7.98 0.47
C SER A 228 0.70 7.42 1.19
N GLY A 229 0.87 6.90 2.42
CA GLY A 229 -0.25 6.41 3.23
C GLY A 229 -1.20 7.52 3.69
N PHE A 230 -0.69 8.71 4.01
CA PHE A 230 -1.51 9.88 4.40
C PHE A 230 -2.38 10.36 3.23
N GLU A 231 -1.84 10.46 2.03
CA GLU A 231 -2.62 10.96 0.89
C GLU A 231 -3.67 9.95 0.41
N GLN A 232 -3.37 8.65 0.42
CA GLN A 232 -4.32 7.61 0.04
C GLN A 232 -5.45 7.48 1.08
N SER A 233 -5.13 7.58 2.38
CA SER A 233 -6.16 7.61 3.44
C SER A 233 -7.02 8.87 3.39
N PHE A 234 -6.44 10.02 3.07
CA PHE A 234 -7.20 11.26 2.89
C PHE A 234 -8.19 11.13 1.73
N LEU A 235 -7.75 10.66 0.56
CA LEU A 235 -8.64 10.50 -0.59
C LEU A 235 -9.73 9.45 -0.32
N SER A 236 -9.35 8.25 0.13
CA SER A 236 -10.30 7.15 0.31
C SER A 236 -11.25 7.31 1.51
N GLY A 237 -10.83 8.03 2.55
CA GLY A 237 -11.58 8.17 3.80
C GLY A 237 -12.24 9.54 4.00
N GLU A 238 -11.48 10.63 3.83
CA GLU A 238 -11.95 11.99 4.15
C GLU A 238 -12.61 12.66 2.94
N TYR A 239 -12.00 12.56 1.76
CA TYR A 239 -12.54 13.17 0.54
C TYR A 239 -13.87 12.52 0.12
N THR A 240 -13.91 11.19 0.04
CA THR A 240 -15.13 10.44 -0.29
C THR A 240 -16.27 10.70 0.67
N LYS A 241 -15.98 10.87 1.97
CA LYS A 241 -16.99 11.12 3.00
C LYS A 241 -17.44 12.57 3.04
N ASN A 242 -16.51 13.51 3.20
CA ASN A 242 -16.83 14.90 3.55
C ASN A 242 -17.05 15.80 2.33
N TYR A 243 -16.57 15.41 1.14
CA TYR A 243 -16.80 16.14 -0.10
C TYR A 243 -17.82 15.41 -0.98
N VAL A 244 -17.54 14.16 -1.39
CA VAL A 244 -18.40 13.45 -2.35
C VAL A 244 -19.72 13.02 -1.73
N THR A 245 -19.67 12.23 -0.66
CA THR A 245 -20.89 11.69 -0.01
C THR A 245 -21.75 12.79 0.57
N CYS A 246 -21.12 13.82 1.16
CA CYS A 246 -21.83 14.95 1.76
C CYS A 246 -22.63 15.76 0.73
N SER A 247 -22.09 15.96 -0.49
CA SER A 247 -22.72 16.84 -1.49
C SER A 247 -23.46 16.12 -2.61
N LEU A 248 -23.07 14.89 -2.96
CA LEU A 248 -23.65 14.12 -4.08
C LEU A 248 -24.26 12.78 -3.64
N GLY A 249 -23.98 12.34 -2.40
CA GLY A 249 -24.39 11.04 -1.90
C GLY A 249 -23.42 9.90 -2.22
N ILE A 250 -23.69 8.72 -1.62
CA ILE A 250 -22.79 7.55 -1.62
C ILE A 250 -22.63 6.95 -3.04
N HIS A 251 -23.65 7.07 -3.88
CA HIS A 251 -23.69 6.51 -5.24
C HIS A 251 -22.56 7.04 -6.13
N TYR A 252 -22.12 8.28 -5.88
CA TYR A 252 -21.06 8.95 -6.63
C TYR A 252 -19.64 8.62 -6.19
N VAL A 253 -19.47 7.99 -5.02
CA VAL A 253 -18.15 7.64 -4.47
C VAL A 253 -17.38 6.71 -5.40
N GLY A 254 -18.04 5.68 -5.93
CA GLY A 254 -17.40 4.74 -6.86
C GLY A 254 -16.97 5.43 -8.16
N TYR A 255 -17.81 6.28 -8.75
CA TYR A 255 -17.46 7.04 -9.96
C TYR A 255 -16.25 7.95 -9.74
N ALA A 256 -16.17 8.65 -8.61
CA ALA A 256 -15.01 9.45 -8.24
C ALA A 256 -13.73 8.59 -8.14
N MET A 257 -13.84 7.39 -7.54
CA MET A 257 -12.69 6.50 -7.37
C MET A 257 -12.28 5.76 -8.64
N ILE A 258 -13.19 5.60 -9.62
CA ILE A 258 -12.84 5.15 -10.98
C ILE A 258 -11.90 6.16 -11.64
N CYS A 259 -12.16 7.47 -11.51
CA CYS A 259 -11.29 8.51 -12.07
C CYS A 259 -9.87 8.42 -11.49
N PHE A 260 -9.75 8.26 -10.17
CA PHE A 260 -8.46 8.00 -9.51
C PHE A 260 -7.77 6.74 -10.04
N GLY A 261 -8.48 5.61 -10.08
CA GLY A 261 -7.88 4.34 -10.52
C GLY A 261 -7.44 4.36 -11.99
N ALA A 262 -8.23 5.00 -12.85
CA ALA A 262 -7.94 5.13 -14.28
C ALA A 262 -6.73 6.02 -14.54
N THR A 263 -6.66 7.21 -13.91
CA THR A 263 -5.49 8.08 -14.08
C THR A 263 -4.25 7.50 -13.43
N ASN A 264 -4.36 6.89 -12.24
CA ASN A 264 -3.24 6.22 -11.59
C ASN A 264 -2.64 5.12 -12.48
N SER A 265 -3.48 4.28 -13.08
CA SER A 265 -3.05 3.22 -14.00
C SER A 265 -2.32 3.78 -15.23
N LEU A 266 -2.90 4.79 -15.88
CA LEU A 266 -2.33 5.41 -17.08
C LEU A 266 -1.01 6.13 -16.78
N CYS A 267 -0.99 6.93 -15.72
CA CYS A 267 0.17 7.70 -15.29
C CYS A 267 1.31 6.81 -14.77
N SER A 268 1.01 5.70 -14.09
CA SER A 268 2.04 4.74 -13.64
C SER A 268 2.82 4.15 -14.81
N PHE A 269 2.14 3.85 -15.93
CA PHE A 269 2.80 3.40 -17.16
C PHE A 269 3.60 4.52 -17.83
N MET A 270 3.02 5.72 -17.95
CA MET A 270 3.67 6.85 -18.64
C MET A 270 4.89 7.39 -17.89
N PHE A 271 4.76 7.65 -16.58
CA PHE A 271 5.82 8.22 -15.77
C PHE A 271 6.95 7.25 -15.49
N GLY A 272 6.69 5.94 -15.51
CA GLY A 272 7.75 4.92 -15.48
C GLY A 272 8.76 5.12 -16.63
N ARG A 273 8.27 5.34 -17.86
CA ARG A 273 9.14 5.64 -19.01
C ARG A 273 9.69 7.06 -18.98
N LEU A 274 8.89 8.04 -18.57
CA LEU A 274 9.34 9.44 -18.54
C LEU A 274 10.51 9.64 -17.57
N ALA A 275 10.54 8.90 -16.45
CA ALA A 275 11.62 8.93 -15.48
C ALA A 275 12.99 8.59 -16.06
N GLU A 276 13.05 7.74 -17.09
CA GLU A 276 14.29 7.40 -17.79
C GLU A 276 14.90 8.61 -18.52
N TYR A 277 14.06 9.55 -18.97
CA TYR A 277 14.50 10.74 -19.72
C TYR A 277 14.70 11.96 -18.83
N THR A 278 13.83 12.18 -17.85
CA THR A 278 13.84 13.41 -17.02
C THR A 278 14.55 13.23 -15.68
N GLY A 279 14.79 11.99 -15.26
CA GLY A 279 15.16 11.67 -13.89
C GLY A 279 13.97 11.75 -12.91
N ARG A 280 14.21 11.36 -11.66
CA ARG A 280 13.18 11.20 -10.61
C ARG A 280 12.76 12.51 -9.94
N ALA A 281 13.72 13.39 -9.63
CA ALA A 281 13.47 14.62 -8.89
C ALA A 281 12.43 15.56 -9.54
N PRO A 282 12.45 15.79 -10.87
CA PRO A 282 11.41 16.60 -11.53
C PRO A 282 10.00 15.99 -11.41
N LEU A 283 9.90 14.66 -11.43
CA LEU A 283 8.61 13.97 -11.26
C LEU A 283 8.06 14.16 -9.85
N PHE A 284 8.90 14.01 -8.82
CA PHE A 284 8.50 14.30 -7.43
C PHE A 284 8.05 15.76 -7.26
N CYS A 285 8.77 16.72 -7.86
CA CYS A 285 8.35 18.12 -7.85
C CYS A 285 6.99 18.34 -8.53
N LEU A 286 6.74 17.68 -9.67
CA LEU A 286 5.46 17.76 -10.38
C LEU A 286 4.31 17.20 -9.52
N ALA A 287 4.50 16.03 -8.91
CA ALA A 287 3.51 15.41 -8.03
C ALA A 287 3.23 16.26 -6.80
N ALA A 288 4.27 16.85 -6.19
CA ALA A 288 4.13 17.76 -5.07
C ALA A 288 3.39 19.04 -5.43
N ALA A 289 3.71 19.66 -6.57
CA ALA A 289 3.02 20.85 -7.03
C ALA A 289 1.53 20.57 -7.30
N ASN A 290 1.24 19.42 -7.92
CA ASN A 290 -0.13 18.97 -8.16
C ASN A 290 -0.91 18.76 -6.85
N ASN A 291 -0.35 18.00 -5.90
CA ASN A 291 -1.03 17.75 -4.63
C ASN A 291 -1.13 19.00 -3.77
N PHE A 292 -0.12 19.86 -3.76
CA PHE A 292 -0.20 21.18 -3.13
C PHE A 292 -1.36 22.00 -3.70
N ALA A 293 -1.46 22.10 -5.03
CA ALA A 293 -2.54 22.82 -5.68
C ALA A 293 -3.92 22.22 -5.33
N CYS A 294 -4.05 20.88 -5.33
CA CYS A 294 -5.29 20.21 -4.95
C CYS A 294 -5.65 20.47 -3.49
N ILE A 295 -4.70 20.32 -2.57
CA ILE A 295 -4.88 20.56 -1.13
C ILE A 295 -5.32 22.01 -0.87
N MET A 296 -4.65 22.99 -1.49
CA MET A 296 -5.02 24.40 -1.38
C MET A 296 -6.41 24.66 -1.95
N ALA A 297 -6.74 24.06 -3.10
CA ALA A 297 -8.07 24.20 -3.68
C ALA A 297 -9.15 23.57 -2.79
N LEU A 298 -8.91 22.41 -2.17
CA LEU A 298 -9.85 21.75 -1.26
C LEU A 298 -10.09 22.54 0.05
N LEU A 299 -9.12 23.37 0.49
CA LEU A 299 -9.30 24.27 1.64
C LEU A 299 -10.27 25.41 1.33
N PHE A 300 -10.21 25.98 0.12
CA PHE A 300 -11.03 27.14 -0.25
C PHE A 300 -12.33 26.76 -0.94
N TRP A 301 -12.38 25.60 -1.59
CA TRP A 301 -13.54 25.14 -2.34
C TRP A 301 -14.61 24.59 -1.41
N ARG A 302 -15.83 25.13 -1.55
CA ARG A 302 -17.03 24.56 -0.95
C ARG A 302 -17.74 23.69 -1.97
N PRO A 303 -17.95 22.39 -1.69
CA PRO A 303 -18.52 21.47 -2.65
C PRO A 303 -19.99 21.81 -2.91
N HIS A 304 -20.37 21.94 -4.19
CA HIS A 304 -21.73 22.23 -4.62
C HIS A 304 -22.12 21.32 -5.81
N PRO A 305 -23.34 20.73 -5.84
CA PRO A 305 -23.76 19.81 -6.91
C PRO A 305 -23.64 20.36 -8.33
N ASP A 306 -23.89 21.66 -8.52
CA ASP A 306 -23.75 22.34 -9.83
C ASP A 306 -22.33 22.25 -10.43
N GLN A 307 -21.32 22.02 -9.58
CA GLN A 307 -19.92 21.88 -9.98
C GLN A 307 -19.51 20.41 -10.07
N LEU A 308 -20.42 19.55 -10.55
CA LEU A 308 -20.23 18.10 -10.68
C LEU A 308 -18.86 17.68 -11.27
N PRO A 309 -18.31 18.32 -12.32
CA PRO A 309 -17.01 17.92 -12.87
C PRO A 309 -15.85 18.01 -11.86
N VAL A 310 -15.91 18.95 -10.92
CA VAL A 310 -14.83 19.20 -9.95
C VAL A 310 -14.62 18.00 -9.02
N PHE A 311 -15.69 17.26 -8.71
CA PHE A 311 -15.63 16.03 -7.90
C PHE A 311 -14.88 14.88 -8.56
N PHE A 312 -14.71 14.91 -9.88
CA PHE A 312 -13.97 13.90 -10.64
C PHE A 312 -12.55 14.34 -10.97
N VAL A 313 -12.34 15.65 -11.14
CA VAL A 313 -11.03 16.23 -11.43
C VAL A 313 -10.07 16.04 -10.25
N PHE A 314 -10.53 16.25 -9.01
CA PHE A 314 -9.67 16.06 -7.83
C PHE A 314 -9.12 14.62 -7.72
N PRO A 315 -9.94 13.55 -7.72
CA PRO A 315 -9.44 12.17 -7.73
C PRO A 315 -8.53 11.86 -8.92
N ALA A 316 -8.83 12.40 -10.10
CA ALA A 316 -8.01 12.20 -11.30
C ALA A 316 -6.59 12.77 -11.12
N LEU A 317 -6.48 14.01 -10.65
CA LEU A 317 -5.21 14.66 -10.33
C LEU A 317 -4.50 13.96 -9.17
N TRP A 318 -5.24 13.51 -8.16
CA TRP A 318 -4.68 12.75 -7.05
C TRP A 318 -4.08 11.42 -7.51
N GLY A 319 -4.76 10.72 -8.44
CA GLY A 319 -4.27 9.46 -9.02
C GLY A 319 -3.01 9.65 -9.86
N MET A 320 -2.89 10.78 -10.57
CA MET A 320 -1.66 11.14 -11.28
C MET A 320 -0.48 11.33 -10.32
N ALA A 321 -0.69 11.99 -9.18
CA ALA A 321 0.37 12.17 -8.19
C ALA A 321 0.72 10.88 -7.45
N ASP A 322 -0.29 10.10 -7.03
CA ASP A 322 -0.11 8.78 -6.38
C ASP A 322 0.73 7.83 -7.25
N ALA A 323 0.50 7.83 -8.57
CA ALA A 323 1.31 7.07 -9.53
C ALA A 323 2.81 7.41 -9.43
N VAL A 324 3.13 8.69 -9.27
CA VAL A 324 4.52 9.15 -9.10
C VAL A 324 5.05 8.73 -7.73
N TRP A 325 4.31 9.01 -6.65
CA TRP A 325 4.74 8.69 -5.29
C TRP A 325 5.04 7.19 -5.14
N GLN A 326 4.17 6.33 -5.66
CA GLN A 326 4.36 4.89 -5.56
C GLN A 326 5.48 4.39 -6.47
N ALA A 327 5.49 4.75 -7.75
CA ALA A 327 6.49 4.22 -8.69
C ALA A 327 7.91 4.74 -8.37
N GLN A 328 8.04 6.04 -8.09
CA GLN A 328 9.35 6.66 -7.89
C GLN A 328 9.92 6.38 -6.50
N THR A 329 9.10 6.33 -5.44
CA THR A 329 9.60 5.95 -4.09
C THR A 329 10.12 4.52 -4.11
N ASN A 330 9.37 3.57 -4.69
CA ASN A 330 9.85 2.19 -4.81
C ASN A 330 11.14 2.08 -5.64
N SER A 331 11.26 2.86 -6.73
CA SER A 331 12.49 2.95 -7.51
C SER A 331 13.67 3.53 -6.70
N LEU A 332 13.43 4.60 -5.94
CA LEU A 332 14.43 5.25 -5.08
C LEU A 332 14.98 4.28 -4.03
N TYR A 333 14.12 3.53 -3.35
CA TYR A 333 14.52 2.48 -2.41
C TYR A 333 15.35 1.38 -3.08
N GLY A 334 14.99 0.98 -4.31
CA GLY A 334 15.72 -0.02 -5.08
C GLY A 334 17.14 0.39 -5.48
N VAL A 335 17.37 1.69 -5.70
CA VAL A 335 18.68 2.25 -6.07
C VAL A 335 19.56 2.52 -4.84
N LEU A 336 19.02 3.07 -3.75
CA LEU A 336 19.81 3.38 -2.55
C LEU A 336 20.27 2.13 -1.78
N PHE A 337 19.51 1.04 -1.85
CA PHE A 337 19.79 -0.18 -1.06
C PHE A 337 19.97 -1.42 -1.96
N PRO A 338 20.96 -1.44 -2.87
CA PRO A 338 21.11 -2.52 -3.84
C PRO A 338 21.50 -3.86 -3.18
N ARG A 339 22.21 -3.82 -2.04
CA ARG A 339 22.62 -5.02 -1.28
C ARG A 339 21.52 -5.59 -0.38
N GLN A 340 20.51 -4.79 0.01
CA GLN A 340 19.48 -5.17 0.99
C GLN A 340 18.07 -4.77 0.52
N LYS A 341 17.73 -5.05 -0.74
CA LYS A 341 16.46 -4.65 -1.36
C LYS A 341 15.23 -5.12 -0.57
N GLU A 342 15.21 -6.36 -0.12
CA GLU A 342 14.09 -6.96 0.62
C GLU A 342 13.79 -6.18 1.92
N ALA A 343 14.82 -5.85 2.70
CA ALA A 343 14.67 -5.09 3.95
C ALA A 343 14.29 -3.62 3.70
N ALA A 344 14.76 -3.03 2.58
CA ALA A 344 14.43 -1.68 2.18
C ALA A 344 12.95 -1.56 1.77
N PHE A 345 12.45 -2.45 0.91
CA PHE A 345 11.03 -2.49 0.52
C PHE A 345 10.12 -2.81 1.71
N ALA A 346 10.53 -3.70 2.62
CA ALA A 346 9.79 -3.97 3.84
C ALA A 346 9.63 -2.71 4.71
N ASN A 347 10.70 -1.91 4.86
CA ASN A 347 10.63 -0.63 5.55
C ASN A 347 9.71 0.37 4.84
N CYS A 348 9.80 0.49 3.51
CA CYS A 348 8.90 1.37 2.73
C CYS A 348 7.43 1.06 3.02
N CYS A 349 7.02 -0.21 2.86
CA CYS A 349 5.64 -0.64 3.12
C CYS A 349 5.23 -0.46 4.60
N MET A 350 6.15 -0.66 5.54
CA MET A 350 5.88 -0.46 6.97
C MET A 350 5.56 1.00 7.30
N TRP A 351 6.38 1.94 6.81
CA TRP A 351 6.19 3.37 7.04
C TRP A 351 4.97 3.91 6.30
N GLU A 352 4.69 3.43 5.10
CA GLU A 352 3.44 3.70 4.37
C GLU A 352 2.21 3.24 5.18
N SER A 353 2.21 1.99 5.67
CA SER A 353 1.15 1.45 6.53
C SER A 353 0.97 2.26 7.82
N LEU A 354 2.06 2.75 8.41
CA LEU A 354 1.98 3.62 9.58
C LEU A 354 1.30 4.96 9.26
N GLY A 355 1.54 5.52 8.07
CA GLY A 355 0.83 6.69 7.56
C GLY A 355 -0.69 6.49 7.53
N PHE A 356 -1.15 5.36 6.99
CA PHE A 356 -2.57 4.98 7.03
C PHE A 356 -3.12 4.89 8.46
N VAL A 357 -2.42 4.21 9.35
CA VAL A 357 -2.86 4.01 10.74
C VAL A 357 -3.03 5.36 11.43
N ILE A 358 -2.05 6.25 11.33
CA ILE A 358 -2.10 7.57 11.96
C ILE A 358 -3.28 8.38 11.40
N ALA A 359 -3.41 8.46 10.08
CA ALA A 359 -4.47 9.22 9.42
C ALA A 359 -5.87 8.74 9.80
N PHE A 360 -6.10 7.44 9.83
CA PHE A 360 -7.40 6.88 10.24
C PHE A 360 -7.63 6.96 11.76
N ALA A 361 -6.58 6.90 12.58
CA ALA A 361 -6.71 6.96 14.03
C ALA A 361 -7.22 8.33 14.51
N TYR A 362 -6.70 9.43 13.96
CA TYR A 362 -7.17 10.78 14.32
C TYR A 362 -8.40 11.22 13.52
N SER A 363 -8.81 10.47 12.48
CA SER A 363 -9.94 10.80 11.60
C SER A 363 -11.24 11.15 12.37
N THR A 364 -11.50 10.49 13.50
CA THR A 364 -12.71 10.75 14.30
C THR A 364 -12.56 11.82 15.38
N PHE A 365 -11.36 12.34 15.61
CA PHE A 365 -11.06 13.23 16.75
C PHE A 365 -10.66 14.65 16.36
N ILE A 366 -10.31 14.89 15.09
CA ILE A 366 -9.83 16.19 14.60
C ILE A 366 -10.77 16.71 13.50
N CYS A 367 -10.94 18.04 13.40
CA CYS A 367 -11.70 18.70 12.33
C CYS A 367 -11.01 18.58 10.96
N LEU A 368 -11.78 18.62 9.86
CA LEU A 368 -11.24 18.33 8.52
C LEU A 368 -10.19 19.35 8.07
N ASP A 369 -10.40 20.63 8.34
CA ASP A 369 -9.45 21.71 8.09
C ASP A 369 -8.04 21.40 8.64
N THR A 370 -7.97 20.96 9.89
CA THR A 370 -6.74 20.62 10.60
C THR A 370 -6.09 19.39 9.97
N LYS A 371 -6.88 18.41 9.52
CA LYS A 371 -6.35 17.25 8.79
C LYS A 371 -5.72 17.65 7.46
N ILE A 372 -6.33 18.60 6.75
CA ILE A 372 -5.77 19.12 5.49
C ILE A 372 -4.46 19.87 5.75
N TYR A 373 -4.35 20.64 6.83
CA TYR A 373 -3.08 21.27 7.24
C TYR A 373 -2.01 20.25 7.65
N ILE A 374 -2.38 19.17 8.35
CA ILE A 374 -1.45 18.07 8.66
C ILE A 374 -0.95 17.44 7.36
N LEU A 375 -1.83 17.12 6.42
CA LEU A 375 -1.47 16.55 5.12
C LEU A 375 -0.51 17.46 4.37
N LEU A 376 -0.77 18.77 4.35
CA LEU A 376 0.11 19.77 3.75
C LEU A 376 1.49 19.82 4.43
N GLY A 377 1.54 19.78 5.76
CA GLY A 377 2.77 19.76 6.52
C GLY A 377 3.62 18.53 6.22
N VAL A 378 3.00 17.34 6.15
CA VAL A 378 3.68 16.09 5.81
C VAL A 378 4.18 16.11 4.36
N LEU A 379 3.41 16.68 3.42
CA LEU A 379 3.86 16.88 2.03
C LEU A 379 5.14 17.73 1.95
N ILE A 380 5.16 18.88 2.63
CA ILE A 380 6.31 19.79 2.64
C ILE A 380 7.54 19.09 3.24
N LEU A 381 7.36 18.41 4.38
CA LEU A 381 8.44 17.65 5.01
C LEU A 381 8.98 16.54 4.09
N SER A 382 8.10 15.83 3.40
CA SER A 382 8.46 14.77 2.45
C SER A 382 9.24 15.31 1.27
N MET A 383 8.89 16.49 0.76
CA MET A 383 9.64 17.12 -0.33
C MET A 383 11.02 17.60 0.11
N VAL A 384 11.12 18.24 1.28
CA VAL A 384 12.43 18.68 1.82
C VAL A 384 13.36 17.48 2.00
N THR A 385 12.85 16.39 2.58
CA THR A 385 13.64 15.19 2.82
C THR A 385 13.97 14.42 1.54
N CYS A 386 13.05 14.36 0.57
CA CYS A 386 13.29 13.74 -0.73
C CYS A 386 14.37 14.49 -1.53
N LEU A 387 14.28 15.82 -1.62
CA LEU A 387 15.28 16.63 -2.32
C LEU A 387 16.64 16.55 -1.64
N TRP A 388 16.65 16.49 -0.31
CA TRP A 388 17.87 16.27 0.46
C TRP A 388 18.49 14.89 0.18
N ALA A 389 17.67 13.83 0.10
CA ALA A 389 18.14 12.49 -0.23
C ALA A 389 18.73 12.42 -1.65
N GLU A 390 18.07 13.01 -2.65
CA GLU A 390 18.58 13.06 -4.03
C GLU A 390 19.85 13.93 -4.12
N TYR A 391 19.95 15.02 -3.35
CA TYR A 391 21.19 15.81 -3.28
C TYR A 391 22.35 15.03 -2.66
N GLN A 392 22.09 14.26 -1.59
CA GLN A 392 23.11 13.40 -1.00
C GLN A 392 23.57 12.31 -1.96
N GLU A 393 22.65 11.69 -2.68
CA GLU A 393 22.96 10.66 -3.67
C GLU A 393 23.73 11.23 -4.87
N HIS A 394 23.39 12.43 -5.34
CA HIS A 394 24.13 13.10 -6.40
C HIS A 394 25.58 13.41 -5.98
N ASN A 395 25.79 13.81 -4.72
CA ASN A 395 27.13 14.12 -4.21
C ASN A 395 27.94 12.87 -3.83
N ASN A 396 27.28 11.81 -3.36
CA ASN A 396 27.91 10.55 -2.95
C ASN A 396 27.13 9.37 -3.57
N PRO A 397 27.35 9.08 -4.87
CA PRO A 397 26.58 8.05 -5.57
C PRO A 397 26.84 6.68 -4.96
N THR A 398 25.76 5.93 -4.76
CA THR A 398 25.82 4.55 -4.28
C THR A 398 26.45 3.69 -5.36
N LEU A 399 27.57 3.02 -5.03
CA LEU A 399 28.31 2.19 -5.97
C LEU A 399 27.43 1.03 -6.48
N PRO A 400 27.39 0.77 -7.80
CA PRO A 400 26.69 -0.37 -8.35
C PRO A 400 27.32 -1.67 -7.83
N VAL A 401 26.49 -2.65 -7.51
CA VAL A 401 26.96 -3.97 -7.07
C VAL A 401 27.43 -4.74 -8.32
N GLU A 402 28.74 -4.94 -8.47
CA GLU A 402 29.27 -5.87 -9.48
C GLU A 402 28.79 -7.30 -9.17
N GLU A 403 28.14 -7.95 -10.14
CA GLU A 403 27.54 -9.29 -10.03
C GLU A 403 28.54 -10.43 -9.69
N GLY A 404 29.83 -10.12 -9.51
CA GLY A 404 30.90 -11.10 -9.25
C GLY A 404 31.43 -11.18 -7.81
N VAL A 405 30.97 -10.34 -6.87
CA VAL A 405 31.57 -10.23 -5.51
C VAL A 405 30.76 -10.95 -4.41
N TYR A 406 29.73 -11.71 -4.77
CA TYR A 406 28.96 -12.50 -3.79
C TYR A 406 29.80 -13.55 -3.03
N ASP A 407 30.90 -14.04 -3.62
CA ASP A 407 31.63 -15.20 -3.09
C ASP A 407 32.83 -14.84 -2.17
N LYS A 408 33.28 -13.56 -2.15
CA LYS A 408 34.49 -13.17 -1.39
C LYS A 408 34.22 -12.38 -0.12
N ASP A 409 33.30 -11.43 -0.14
CA ASP A 409 33.04 -10.61 1.06
C ASP A 409 32.18 -11.35 2.09
N TYR A 410 31.21 -12.17 1.66
CA TYR A 410 30.41 -12.99 2.58
C TYR A 410 31.27 -14.02 3.32
N LYS A 411 32.29 -14.58 2.66
CA LYS A 411 33.24 -15.51 3.28
C LYS A 411 34.10 -14.83 4.36
N LYS A 412 34.53 -13.59 4.10
CA LYS A 412 35.39 -12.82 5.01
C LYS A 412 34.67 -12.39 6.29
N ASP A 413 33.42 -11.95 6.17
CA ASP A 413 32.60 -11.58 7.33
C ASP A 413 32.13 -12.81 8.12
N THR A 414 31.88 -13.94 7.45
CA THR A 414 31.53 -15.21 8.12
C THR A 414 32.72 -15.76 8.90
N ASP A 415 33.93 -15.79 8.33
CA ASP A 415 35.12 -16.29 9.03
C ASP A 415 35.46 -15.44 10.27
N GLN A 416 35.27 -14.12 10.20
CA GLN A 416 35.52 -13.21 11.32
C GLN A 416 34.47 -13.37 12.44
N TYR A 417 33.21 -13.68 12.11
CA TYR A 417 32.16 -13.96 13.09
C TYR A 417 32.29 -15.35 13.73
N THR A 418 32.74 -16.35 12.97
CA THR A 418 32.97 -17.71 13.49
C THR A 418 34.15 -17.75 14.46
N ASP A 419 35.18 -16.92 14.24
CA ASP A 419 36.34 -16.80 15.14
C ASP A 419 35.99 -16.07 16.45
N TYR A 420 35.10 -15.08 16.40
CA TYR A 420 34.56 -14.41 17.60
C TYR A 420 33.68 -15.35 18.44
N SER A 421 32.84 -16.16 17.80
CA SER A 421 31.97 -17.13 18.49
C SER A 421 32.77 -18.27 19.14
N LYS A 422 33.84 -18.76 18.50
CA LYS A 422 34.74 -19.76 19.10
C LYS A 422 35.50 -19.22 20.31
N ASN A 423 35.97 -17.98 20.27
CA ASN A 423 36.63 -17.33 21.40
C ASN A 423 35.69 -17.15 22.61
N ILE A 424 34.42 -16.80 22.38
CA ILE A 424 33.43 -16.68 23.46
C ILE A 424 33.11 -18.03 24.10
N HIS A 425 32.99 -19.11 23.32
CA HIS A 425 32.79 -20.46 23.87
C HIS A 425 34.01 -20.96 24.66
N HIS A 426 35.23 -20.60 24.27
CA HIS A 426 36.44 -20.96 25.02
C HIS A 426 36.58 -20.18 26.33
N ILE A 427 36.14 -18.92 26.38
CA ILE A 427 36.12 -18.09 27.59
C ILE A 427 35.06 -18.60 28.58
N ILE A 428 33.89 -19.01 28.11
CA ILE A 428 32.82 -19.56 28.95
C ILE A 428 33.22 -20.94 29.54
N ALA A 429 33.98 -21.75 28.80
CA ALA A 429 34.48 -23.04 29.29
C ALA A 429 35.59 -22.89 30.35
N GLN A 430 36.36 -21.79 30.37
CA GLN A 430 37.39 -21.54 31.38
C GLN A 430 36.88 -20.88 32.66
N THR A 431 35.64 -20.38 32.68
CA THR A 431 35.05 -19.68 33.84
C THR A 431 34.07 -20.56 34.64
N SER A 432 34.01 -21.87 34.33
CA SER A 432 33.11 -22.85 34.98
C SER A 432 33.85 -23.98 35.70
N LEU A 433 35.05 -23.69 36.23
CA LEU A 433 35.79 -24.53 37.17
C LEU A 433 35.87 -23.89 38.55
#